data_AF-A0A7W1IVA8-F1
#
_entry.id   AF-A0A7W1IVA8-F1
#
_cell.length_a   1.000
_cell.length_b   1.000
_cell.length_c   1.000
_cell.angle_alpha   90.00
_cell.angle_beta   90.00
_cell.angle_gamma   90.00
#
_symmetry.space_group_name_H-M   'P 1'
#
loop_
_entity.id
_entity.type
_entity.pdbx_description
1 polymer ?
#
loop_
_entity_poly.entity_id
_entity_poly.type
_entity_poly.pdbx_seq_one_letter_code
_entity_poly.pdbx_strand_id
1 'polypeptide(L)'
;RTADGHMMLAAGIPWYVTLFGRDSLIAAHQLLSVNPALAHDTLELLARYQGTREDPWRDEEPGKILHEIRHGELAGAGAIPHTPYFGSIDATPWFLILYGAHLRWTGDLDFARALLPNAEAALRWIDDYGDRDDDGFVEYQTRSPGGIRNQGWKDSHDAIVHADGRVADTPIALAEVQAYVYLAKLRMADVYEALGQSQRAEFLRGQAHELRGRFNEAFWMEDEQYFAGALDRDKRQVRTVMSNPGHALYCDIADPEKARALAKRLLAPDMFSGWGVRTMSKSAAGYNPMSYHNGSVWPHDNALIAAGLKRYGFVRSTNRVATALFDAAIHADYLRLPELFCGFTRRSPNRPVSYPVACSPQAWAAGAPFLMLQAMLGISARAERNLLTVNEPHLPPWLHTVELRNLRVGSSRITLLFRREGEITSFSLLQREGDVRVVMEE
;
A
#
# COMPACT_ATOMS: atom_id res chain seq x y z
N ARG A 1 8.27 22.08 0.92
CA ARG A 1 9.02 22.29 -0.35
C ARG A 1 10.47 21.92 -0.09
N THR A 2 11.10 21.16 -0.97
CA THR A 2 12.54 20.87 -0.92
C THR A 2 13.35 22.14 -1.23
N ALA A 3 14.67 22.09 -1.03
CA ALA A 3 15.57 23.21 -1.35
C ALA A 3 15.46 23.63 -2.83
N ASP A 4 15.17 22.68 -3.72
CA ASP A 4 15.02 22.90 -5.16
C ASP A 4 13.59 23.28 -5.58
N GLY A 5 12.70 23.60 -4.63
CA GLY A 5 11.36 24.13 -4.88
C GLY A 5 10.25 23.10 -5.08
N HIS A 6 10.57 21.80 -5.13
CA HIS A 6 9.61 20.72 -5.31
C HIS A 6 8.73 20.52 -4.06
N MET A 7 7.47 20.15 -4.27
CA MET A 7 6.59 19.72 -3.18
C MET A 7 6.91 18.26 -2.81
N MET A 8 6.86 17.95 -1.52
CA MET A 8 7.20 16.64 -1.00
C MET A 8 6.27 16.32 0.17
N LEU A 9 5.76 15.09 0.19
CA LEU A 9 5.13 14.51 1.37
C LEU A 9 6.22 13.96 2.29
N ALA A 10 6.55 14.71 3.35
CA ALA A 10 7.43 14.19 4.39
C ALA A 10 6.73 13.08 5.17
N ALA A 11 7.45 12.03 5.56
CA ALA A 11 6.86 10.85 6.20
C ALA A 11 6.16 11.18 7.52
N GLY A 12 6.80 11.87 8.45
CA GLY A 12 6.09 12.35 9.65
C GLY A 12 6.94 12.99 10.73
N ILE A 13 6.27 13.67 11.65
CA ILE A 13 6.89 14.42 12.75
C ILE A 13 6.76 13.61 14.05
N PRO A 14 7.83 13.51 14.87
CA PRO A 14 9.10 14.25 14.76
C PRO A 14 10.25 13.49 14.06
N TRP A 15 10.14 12.17 13.88
CA TRP A 15 11.30 11.33 13.56
C TRP A 15 11.62 11.19 12.06
N TYR A 16 10.61 11.40 11.22
CA TYR A 16 10.64 11.05 9.80
C TYR A 16 10.36 12.26 8.89
N VAL A 17 10.84 13.45 9.29
CA VAL A 17 10.66 14.70 8.52
C VAL A 17 11.65 14.77 7.35
N THR A 18 11.52 13.84 6.41
CA THR A 18 12.33 13.77 5.18
C THR A 18 11.59 12.99 4.08
N LEU A 19 12.20 12.85 2.91
CA LEU A 19 11.70 12.01 1.83
C LEU A 19 11.88 10.54 2.20
N PHE A 20 10.77 9.81 2.27
CA PHE A 20 10.73 8.35 2.31
C PHE A 20 9.95 7.88 1.07
N GLY A 21 10.58 7.08 0.21
CA GLY A 21 10.00 6.70 -1.07
C GLY A 21 8.65 6.00 -0.89
N ARG A 22 8.62 4.91 -0.13
CA ARG A 22 7.41 4.14 0.16
C ARG A 22 6.31 4.97 0.81
N ASP A 23 6.60 5.69 1.89
CA ASP A 23 5.62 6.49 2.62
C ASP A 23 4.96 7.53 1.71
N SER A 24 5.77 8.26 0.93
CA SER A 24 5.26 9.26 -0.02
C SER A 24 4.40 8.61 -1.10
N LEU A 25 4.82 7.46 -1.65
CA LEU A 25 4.07 6.73 -2.68
C LEU A 25 2.71 6.25 -2.18
N ILE A 26 2.67 5.60 -1.00
CA ILE A 26 1.42 5.09 -0.42
C ILE A 26 0.51 6.25 -0.01
N ALA A 27 1.04 7.31 0.62
CA ALA A 27 0.25 8.47 1.01
C ALA A 27 -0.34 9.20 -0.21
N ALA A 28 0.45 9.41 -1.26
CA ALA A 28 -0.02 10.01 -2.51
C ALA A 28 -1.08 9.14 -3.18
N HIS A 29 -0.91 7.82 -3.16
CA HIS A 29 -1.90 6.86 -3.66
C HIS A 29 -3.23 6.93 -2.89
N GLN A 30 -3.17 6.99 -1.56
CA GLN A 30 -4.37 7.11 -0.71
C GLN A 30 -5.13 8.43 -0.94
N LEU A 31 -4.43 9.48 -1.37
CA LEU A 31 -4.98 10.81 -1.65
C LEU A 31 -5.34 11.03 -3.12
N LEU A 32 -5.13 10.05 -3.99
CA LEU A 32 -5.17 10.23 -5.44
C LEU A 32 -6.53 10.74 -5.95
N SER A 33 -7.63 10.26 -5.37
CA SER A 33 -8.99 10.70 -5.74
C SER A 33 -9.32 12.13 -5.31
N VAL A 34 -8.57 12.70 -4.35
CA VAL A 34 -8.83 14.06 -3.81
C VAL A 34 -7.81 15.08 -4.26
N ASN A 35 -6.55 14.67 -4.46
CA ASN A 35 -5.47 15.55 -4.89
C ASN A 35 -4.42 14.79 -5.72
N PRO A 36 -4.66 14.60 -7.03
CA PRO A 36 -3.73 13.86 -7.89
C PRO A 36 -2.39 14.57 -8.10
N ALA A 37 -2.28 15.87 -7.82
CA ALA A 37 -1.01 16.60 -7.94
C ALA A 37 0.07 16.06 -6.98
N LEU A 38 -0.33 15.54 -5.81
CA LEU A 38 0.62 14.91 -4.89
C LEU A 38 1.25 13.65 -5.47
N ALA A 39 0.51 12.90 -6.28
CA ALA A 39 1.03 11.73 -6.98
C ALA A 39 2.00 12.13 -8.09
N HIS A 40 1.64 13.13 -8.89
CA HIS A 40 2.53 13.72 -9.89
C HIS A 40 3.87 14.15 -9.27
N ASP A 41 3.82 15.00 -8.24
CA ASP A 41 5.01 15.56 -7.58
C ASP A 41 5.87 14.47 -6.93
N THR A 42 5.24 13.47 -6.31
CA THR A 42 5.95 12.32 -5.70
C THR A 42 6.66 11.49 -6.76
N LEU A 43 6.00 11.18 -7.86
CA LEU A 43 6.56 10.41 -8.97
C LEU A 43 7.74 11.15 -9.63
N GLU A 44 7.58 12.43 -9.92
CA GLU A 44 8.65 13.24 -10.52
C GLU A 44 9.87 13.31 -9.59
N LEU A 45 9.65 13.55 -8.29
CA LEU A 45 10.73 13.66 -7.32
C LEU A 45 11.49 12.33 -7.16
N LEU A 46 10.78 11.20 -7.03
CA LEU A 46 11.41 9.90 -6.87
C LEU A 46 12.13 9.43 -8.14
N ALA A 47 11.63 9.76 -9.32
CA ALA A 47 12.31 9.48 -10.58
C ALA A 47 13.68 10.15 -10.68
N ARG A 48 13.85 11.36 -10.12
CA ARG A 48 15.14 12.07 -10.09
C ARG A 48 16.19 11.39 -9.22
N TYR A 49 15.76 10.67 -8.19
CA TYR A 49 16.62 9.94 -7.26
C TYR A 49 16.61 8.42 -7.50
N GLN A 50 16.03 7.95 -8.61
CA GLN A 50 16.04 6.53 -8.95
C GLN A 50 17.48 6.03 -9.09
N GLY A 51 17.73 4.82 -8.60
CA GLY A 51 19.06 4.20 -8.66
C GLY A 51 19.53 4.05 -10.10
N THR A 52 20.81 4.32 -10.35
CA THR A 52 21.42 4.28 -11.71
C THR A 52 22.66 3.40 -11.79
N ARG A 53 23.12 2.89 -10.66
CA ARG A 53 24.32 2.06 -10.53
C ARG A 53 24.14 1.05 -9.42
N GLU A 54 25.07 0.12 -9.34
CA GLU A 54 25.20 -0.74 -8.17
C GLU A 54 26.11 -0.08 -7.12
N ASP A 55 25.57 0.18 -5.94
CA ASP A 55 26.32 0.66 -4.78
C ASP A 55 25.90 -0.15 -3.53
N PRO A 56 26.69 -1.18 -3.12
CA PRO A 56 26.39 -1.98 -1.95
C PRO A 56 26.27 -1.17 -0.66
N TRP A 57 26.99 -0.05 -0.53
CA TRP A 57 26.90 0.78 0.67
C TRP A 57 25.51 1.40 0.81
N ARG A 58 24.86 1.74 -0.31
CA ARG A 58 23.54 2.37 -0.33
C ARG A 58 22.39 1.40 -0.58
N ASP A 59 22.67 0.10 -0.75
CA ASP A 59 21.73 -0.86 -1.32
C ASP A 59 21.17 -0.43 -2.70
N GLU A 60 21.92 0.41 -3.45
CA GLU A 60 21.52 0.97 -4.74
C GLU A 60 21.67 -0.08 -5.84
N GLU A 61 20.64 -0.19 -6.67
CA GLU A 61 20.62 -0.99 -7.90
C GLU A 61 19.94 -0.15 -9.01
N PRO A 62 20.34 -0.31 -10.29
CA PRO A 62 19.71 0.38 -11.40
C PRO A 62 18.19 0.15 -11.45
N GLY A 63 17.41 1.24 -11.49
CA GLY A 63 15.95 1.21 -11.54
C GLY A 63 15.26 1.19 -10.17
N LYS A 64 15.98 0.92 -9.08
CA LYS A 64 15.42 0.85 -7.72
C LYS A 64 15.00 2.23 -7.21
N ILE A 65 13.89 2.30 -6.48
CA ILE A 65 13.43 3.53 -5.84
C ILE A 65 13.94 3.56 -4.39
N LEU A 66 14.39 4.75 -3.96
CA LEU A 66 15.00 4.93 -2.64
C LEU A 66 14.06 4.60 -1.48
N HIS A 67 14.67 4.15 -0.37
CA HIS A 67 14.04 4.05 0.93
C HIS A 67 13.88 5.46 1.53
N GLU A 68 14.98 6.18 1.74
CA GLU A 68 14.96 7.54 2.28
C GLU A 68 16.22 8.37 1.93
N ILE A 69 16.13 9.69 2.16
CA ILE A 69 17.26 10.62 2.08
C ILE A 69 17.44 11.38 3.40
N ARG A 70 18.67 11.65 3.83
CA ARG A 70 18.99 12.40 5.05
C ARG A 70 20.06 13.45 4.78
N HIS A 71 20.00 14.57 5.52
CA HIS A 71 20.90 15.72 5.36
C HIS A 71 21.64 16.12 6.66
N GLY A 72 21.70 15.24 7.66
CA GLY A 72 22.43 15.48 8.92
C GLY A 72 23.94 15.18 8.85
N GLU A 73 24.68 15.49 9.90
CA GLU A 73 26.14 15.39 9.97
C GLU A 73 26.65 13.98 9.64
N LEU A 74 25.99 12.94 10.18
CA LEU A 74 26.34 11.54 9.88
C LEU A 74 26.16 11.20 8.40
N ALA A 75 25.09 11.73 7.78
CA ALA A 75 24.80 11.51 6.37
C ALA A 75 25.81 12.27 5.49
N GLY A 76 26.09 13.54 5.83
CA GLY A 76 27.06 14.38 5.12
C GLY A 76 28.50 13.88 5.23
N ALA A 77 28.87 13.25 6.35
CA ALA A 77 30.17 12.61 6.54
C ALA A 77 30.26 11.21 5.87
N GLY A 78 29.17 10.69 5.30
CA GLY A 78 29.13 9.35 4.72
C GLY A 78 29.21 8.22 5.75
N ALA A 79 28.94 8.49 7.03
CA ALA A 79 28.97 7.49 8.11
C ALA A 79 27.72 6.59 8.12
N ILE A 80 26.66 7.01 7.43
CA ILE A 80 25.43 6.24 7.21
C ILE A 80 25.05 6.27 5.73
N PRO A 81 24.30 5.27 5.22
CA PRO A 81 24.08 5.12 3.77
C PRO A 81 23.00 6.05 3.17
N HIS A 82 22.42 6.94 3.96
CA HIS A 82 21.18 7.67 3.68
C HIS A 82 21.33 8.91 2.77
N THR A 83 22.16 8.85 1.72
CA THR A 83 22.44 9.99 0.82
C THR A 83 22.37 9.73 -0.70
N PRO A 84 21.33 9.09 -1.28
CA PRO A 84 20.18 8.40 -0.68
C PRO A 84 20.46 6.92 -0.34
N TYR A 85 19.61 6.34 0.51
CA TYR A 85 19.60 4.91 0.84
C TYR A 85 18.45 4.20 0.13
N PHE A 86 18.70 2.98 -0.37
CA PHE A 86 17.79 2.19 -1.21
C PHE A 86 17.38 0.84 -0.58
N GLY A 87 17.47 0.70 0.75
CA GLY A 87 17.01 -0.49 1.47
C GLY A 87 15.48 -0.64 1.53
N SER A 88 14.80 -0.56 0.40
CA SER A 88 13.37 -0.79 0.25
C SER A 88 13.12 -1.75 -0.90
N ILE A 89 12.33 -2.79 -0.65
CA ILE A 89 11.93 -3.76 -1.69
C ILE A 89 10.56 -3.42 -2.29
N ASP A 90 9.76 -2.64 -1.58
CA ASP A 90 8.37 -2.32 -1.90
C ASP A 90 8.19 -0.94 -2.55
N ALA A 91 9.14 0.00 -2.39
CA ALA A 91 9.04 1.32 -3.04
C ALA A 91 9.02 1.23 -4.58
N THR A 92 9.84 0.36 -5.18
CA THR A 92 9.91 0.21 -6.64
C THR A 92 8.59 -0.29 -7.24
N PRO A 93 7.94 -1.37 -6.77
CA PRO A 93 6.62 -1.74 -7.27
C PRO A 93 5.55 -0.69 -6.93
N TRP A 94 5.60 -0.01 -5.77
CA TRP A 94 4.68 1.09 -5.46
C TRP A 94 4.82 2.28 -6.41
N PHE A 95 6.02 2.58 -6.90
CA PHE A 95 6.23 3.61 -7.92
C PHE A 95 5.47 3.30 -9.20
N LEU A 96 5.51 2.04 -9.65
CA LEU A 96 4.76 1.58 -10.82
C LEU A 96 3.23 1.58 -10.57
N ILE A 97 2.80 1.18 -9.37
CA ILE A 97 1.39 1.21 -8.98
C ILE A 97 0.85 2.64 -9.03
N LEU A 98 1.56 3.59 -8.39
CA LEU A 98 1.14 4.98 -8.35
C LEU A 98 1.20 5.62 -9.75
N TYR A 99 2.22 5.29 -10.54
CA TYR A 99 2.37 5.77 -11.92
C TYR A 99 1.17 5.39 -12.80
N GLY A 100 0.78 4.12 -12.84
CA GLY A 100 -0.40 3.70 -13.59
C GLY A 100 -1.71 4.18 -12.95
N ALA A 101 -1.79 4.27 -11.62
CA ALA A 101 -2.96 4.81 -10.94
C ALA A 101 -3.15 6.31 -11.25
N HIS A 102 -2.07 7.08 -11.33
CA HIS A 102 -2.08 8.48 -11.73
C HIS A 102 -2.71 8.63 -13.11
N LEU A 103 -2.22 7.90 -14.12
CA LEU A 103 -2.82 7.91 -15.46
C LEU A 103 -4.32 7.58 -15.43
N ARG A 104 -4.72 6.57 -14.65
CA ARG A 104 -6.12 6.19 -14.49
C ARG A 104 -7.02 7.29 -13.92
N TRP A 105 -6.49 8.23 -13.12
CA TRP A 105 -7.27 9.33 -12.54
C TRP A 105 -7.15 10.63 -13.34
N THR A 106 -6.00 10.90 -13.94
CA THR A 106 -5.72 12.18 -14.61
C THR A 106 -5.83 12.11 -16.14
N GLY A 107 -5.74 10.92 -16.73
CA GLY A 107 -5.67 10.75 -18.18
C GLY A 107 -4.45 11.42 -18.81
N ASP A 108 -3.44 11.80 -18.00
CA ASP A 108 -2.29 12.58 -18.44
C ASP A 108 -1.28 11.71 -19.19
N LEU A 109 -1.51 11.57 -20.51
CA LEU A 109 -0.66 10.80 -21.40
C LEU A 109 0.71 11.44 -21.62
N ASP A 110 0.84 12.76 -21.48
CA ASP A 110 2.12 13.44 -21.68
C ASP A 110 3.05 13.18 -20.50
N PHE A 111 2.55 13.31 -19.28
CA PHE A 111 3.28 12.90 -18.08
C PHE A 111 3.59 11.40 -18.09
N ALA A 112 2.64 10.56 -18.54
CA ALA A 112 2.88 9.14 -18.70
C ALA A 112 4.07 8.88 -19.63
N ARG A 113 4.10 9.48 -20.84
CA ARG A 113 5.23 9.33 -21.78
C ARG A 113 6.54 9.85 -21.19
N ALA A 114 6.52 10.99 -20.50
CA ALA A 114 7.71 11.61 -19.94
C ALA A 114 8.40 10.73 -18.88
N LEU A 115 7.61 10.10 -18.00
CA LEU A 115 8.14 9.25 -16.93
C LEU A 115 8.35 7.78 -17.33
N LEU A 116 7.95 7.40 -18.55
CA LEU A 116 8.01 6.02 -19.03
C LEU A 116 9.42 5.40 -18.90
N PRO A 117 10.54 6.09 -19.24
CA PRO A 117 11.87 5.51 -19.10
C PRO A 117 12.21 5.10 -17.65
N ASN A 118 11.79 5.89 -16.66
CA ASN A 118 11.97 5.56 -15.24
C ASN A 118 11.10 4.39 -14.82
N ALA A 119 9.85 4.34 -15.30
CA ALA A 119 8.94 3.22 -15.04
C ALA A 119 9.47 1.91 -15.66
N GLU A 120 10.03 1.96 -16.87
CA GLU A 120 10.68 0.81 -17.49
C GLU A 120 11.94 0.37 -16.76
N ALA A 121 12.72 1.31 -16.19
CA ALA A 121 13.87 0.97 -15.35
C ALA A 121 13.43 0.28 -14.05
N ALA A 122 12.36 0.75 -13.41
CA ALA A 122 11.78 0.11 -12.23
C ALA A 122 11.22 -1.28 -12.54
N LEU A 123 10.60 -1.47 -13.71
CA LEU A 123 10.13 -2.77 -14.17
C LEU A 123 11.30 -3.73 -14.44
N ARG A 124 12.37 -3.26 -15.09
CA ARG A 124 13.60 -4.06 -15.25
C ARG A 124 14.24 -4.43 -13.92
N TRP A 125 14.24 -3.52 -12.94
CA TRP A 125 14.76 -3.84 -11.61
C TRP A 125 14.03 -5.03 -10.96
N ILE A 126 12.69 -5.11 -11.12
CA ILE A 126 11.90 -6.24 -10.62
C ILE A 126 12.41 -7.56 -11.20
N ASP A 127 12.64 -7.60 -12.51
CA ASP A 127 13.02 -8.82 -13.23
C ASP A 127 14.52 -9.15 -13.09
N ASP A 128 15.41 -8.15 -13.08
CA ASP A 128 16.87 -8.35 -13.13
C ASP A 128 17.55 -8.40 -11.75
N TYR A 129 17.00 -7.71 -10.74
CA TYR A 129 17.60 -7.58 -9.39
C TYR A 129 16.67 -8.05 -8.27
N GLY A 130 15.36 -7.93 -8.48
CA GLY A 130 14.34 -8.31 -7.52
C GLY A 130 14.21 -9.82 -7.37
N ASP A 131 14.18 -10.55 -8.48
CA ASP A 131 14.12 -12.03 -8.52
C ASP A 131 15.54 -12.62 -8.58
N ARG A 132 16.14 -12.81 -7.41
CA ARG A 132 17.59 -13.09 -7.29
C ARG A 132 17.97 -14.52 -7.67
N ASP A 133 17.02 -15.43 -7.66
CA ASP A 133 17.21 -16.86 -7.95
C ASP A 133 16.29 -17.41 -9.03
N ASP A 134 15.68 -16.51 -9.82
CA ASP A 134 14.84 -16.80 -10.99
C ASP A 134 13.61 -17.69 -10.67
N ASP A 135 13.12 -17.66 -9.42
CA ASP A 135 11.96 -18.44 -8.98
C ASP A 135 10.62 -17.71 -9.21
N GLY A 136 10.68 -16.45 -9.63
CA GLY A 136 9.54 -15.58 -9.91
C GLY A 136 9.11 -14.70 -8.74
N PHE A 137 9.81 -14.74 -7.60
CA PHE A 137 9.49 -13.91 -6.45
C PHE A 137 10.54 -12.83 -6.21
N VAL A 138 10.08 -11.62 -5.90
CA VAL A 138 10.97 -10.52 -5.54
C VAL A 138 11.41 -10.66 -4.08
N GLU A 139 12.71 -10.59 -3.86
CA GLU A 139 13.36 -10.83 -2.57
C GLU A 139 14.29 -9.70 -2.16
N TYR A 140 14.38 -9.46 -0.85
CA TYR A 140 15.37 -8.55 -0.31
C TYR A 140 16.51 -9.27 0.39
N GLN A 141 17.71 -8.71 0.23
CA GLN A 141 18.88 -9.03 1.03
C GLN A 141 19.69 -7.74 1.22
N THR A 142 19.85 -7.31 2.46
CA THR A 142 20.67 -6.13 2.78
C THR A 142 22.12 -6.38 2.37
N ARG A 143 22.66 -5.51 1.50
CA ARG A 143 24.06 -5.49 1.06
C ARG A 143 24.86 -4.52 1.92
N SER A 144 24.24 -3.43 2.35
CA SER A 144 24.90 -2.42 3.18
C SER A 144 25.13 -2.91 4.61
N PRO A 145 26.37 -2.84 5.13
CA PRO A 145 26.62 -3.14 6.55
C PRO A 145 26.00 -2.09 7.49
N GLY A 146 25.63 -0.91 6.99
CA GLY A 146 24.91 0.13 7.72
C GLY A 146 23.42 0.21 7.38
N GLY A 147 22.91 -0.77 6.61
CA GLY A 147 21.53 -0.83 6.17
C GLY A 147 20.57 -1.48 7.16
N ILE A 148 19.28 -1.32 6.92
CA ILE A 148 18.24 -2.00 7.69
C ILE A 148 18.14 -3.46 7.27
N ARG A 149 17.84 -4.36 8.23
CA ARG A 149 17.76 -5.80 7.97
C ARG A 149 16.57 -6.18 7.10
N ASN A 150 15.39 -5.65 7.44
CA ASN A 150 14.15 -5.95 6.74
C ASN A 150 13.79 -4.75 5.86
N GLN A 151 13.58 -4.99 4.57
CA GLN A 151 13.41 -3.90 3.58
C GLN A 151 11.96 -3.72 3.11
N GLY A 152 11.00 -4.44 3.70
CA GLY A 152 9.57 -4.20 3.50
C GLY A 152 9.01 -3.13 4.44
N TRP A 153 7.71 -2.86 4.37
CA TRP A 153 7.07 -1.85 5.22
C TRP A 153 7.18 -2.15 6.72
N LYS A 154 7.25 -3.43 7.10
CA LYS A 154 7.65 -3.86 8.44
C LYS A 154 9.16 -4.02 8.53
N ASP A 155 9.87 -2.91 8.67
CA ASP A 155 11.34 -2.83 8.60
C ASP A 155 12.08 -3.06 9.93
N SER A 156 11.36 -3.30 11.04
CA SER A 156 12.01 -3.68 12.31
C SER A 156 12.74 -5.01 12.18
N HIS A 157 13.93 -5.13 12.76
CA HIS A 157 14.79 -6.32 12.65
C HIS A 157 14.12 -7.65 13.04
N ASP A 158 13.13 -7.61 13.94
CA ASP A 158 12.37 -8.73 14.50
C ASP A 158 10.98 -8.90 13.87
N ALA A 159 10.67 -8.20 12.77
CA ALA A 159 9.33 -8.18 12.20
C ALA A 159 8.91 -9.47 11.47
N ILE A 160 9.88 -10.21 10.92
CA ILE A 160 9.67 -11.41 10.12
C ILE A 160 10.22 -12.61 10.90
N VAL A 161 9.32 -13.29 11.60
CA VAL A 161 9.65 -14.39 12.52
C VAL A 161 8.83 -15.63 12.20
N HIS A 162 9.46 -16.81 12.27
CA HIS A 162 8.79 -18.09 12.21
C HIS A 162 7.93 -18.33 13.45
N ALA A 163 7.07 -19.35 13.39
CA ALA A 163 6.11 -19.65 14.45
C ALA A 163 6.77 -19.97 15.81
N ASP A 164 8.03 -20.44 15.80
CA ASP A 164 8.85 -20.71 16.98
C ASP A 164 9.56 -19.45 17.53
N GLY A 165 9.38 -18.29 16.90
CA GLY A 165 9.98 -17.02 17.29
C GLY A 165 11.37 -16.75 16.69
N ARG A 166 11.95 -17.68 15.92
CA ARG A 166 13.21 -17.41 15.20
C ARG A 166 12.98 -16.39 14.09
N VAL A 167 13.91 -15.44 13.95
CA VAL A 167 13.91 -14.50 12.83
C VAL A 167 14.23 -15.26 11.53
N ALA A 168 13.48 -14.98 10.45
CA ALA A 168 13.70 -15.59 9.14
C ALA A 168 15.00 -15.09 8.50
N ASP A 169 15.76 -15.96 7.84
CA ASP A 169 17.03 -15.63 7.19
C ASP A 169 16.84 -15.12 5.75
N THR A 170 17.71 -14.21 5.30
CA THR A 170 17.67 -13.60 3.96
C THR A 170 18.42 -14.42 2.89
N PRO A 171 18.04 -14.31 1.60
CA PRO A 171 16.98 -13.48 1.01
C PRO A 171 15.55 -13.84 1.48
N ILE A 172 14.65 -12.87 1.53
CA ILE A 172 13.25 -13.07 1.97
C ILE A 172 12.30 -12.54 0.90
N ALA A 173 11.34 -13.38 0.47
CA ALA A 173 10.22 -12.99 -0.37
C ALA A 173 9.00 -12.65 0.50
N LEU A 174 8.58 -11.38 0.54
CA LEU A 174 7.41 -10.95 1.33
C LEU A 174 6.11 -11.12 0.56
N ALA A 175 5.05 -11.58 1.22
CA ALA A 175 3.77 -11.87 0.57
C ALA A 175 3.13 -10.62 -0.06
N GLU A 176 3.13 -9.49 0.65
CA GLU A 176 2.59 -8.23 0.14
C GLU A 176 3.40 -7.67 -1.03
N VAL A 177 4.71 -7.93 -1.07
CA VAL A 177 5.58 -7.45 -2.16
C VAL A 177 5.24 -8.15 -3.46
N GLN A 178 4.98 -9.46 -3.41
CA GLN A 178 4.54 -10.20 -4.60
C GLN A 178 3.20 -9.66 -5.11
N ALA A 179 2.30 -9.34 -4.18
CA ALA A 179 1.04 -8.69 -4.49
C ALA A 179 1.25 -7.30 -5.14
N TYR A 180 2.20 -6.51 -4.65
CA TYR A 180 2.55 -5.22 -5.25
C TYR A 180 3.14 -5.38 -6.65
N VAL A 181 4.03 -6.36 -6.87
CA VAL A 181 4.62 -6.65 -8.19
C VAL A 181 3.53 -7.05 -9.18
N TYR A 182 2.60 -7.91 -8.77
CA TYR A 182 1.42 -8.26 -9.57
C TYR A 182 0.63 -7.02 -10.00
N LEU A 183 0.29 -6.15 -9.04
CA LEU A 183 -0.47 -4.93 -9.35
C LEU A 183 0.34 -3.95 -10.20
N ALA A 184 1.66 -3.85 -9.98
CA ALA A 184 2.58 -3.04 -10.76
C ALA A 184 2.62 -3.48 -12.22
N LYS A 185 2.74 -4.78 -12.50
CA LYS A 185 2.69 -5.32 -13.87
C LYS A 185 1.36 -5.01 -14.55
N LEU A 186 0.23 -5.16 -13.84
CA LEU A 186 -1.09 -4.77 -14.38
C LEU A 186 -1.20 -3.26 -14.66
N ARG A 187 -0.66 -2.41 -13.78
CA ARG A 187 -0.67 -0.95 -13.96
C ARG A 187 0.23 -0.49 -15.10
N MET A 188 1.38 -1.11 -15.27
CA MET A 188 2.23 -0.89 -16.44
C MET A 188 1.57 -1.38 -17.73
N ALA A 189 0.83 -2.48 -17.69
CA ALA A 189 0.05 -2.92 -18.84
C ALA A 189 -1.04 -1.92 -19.22
N ASP A 190 -1.76 -1.34 -18.25
CA ASP A 190 -2.72 -0.25 -18.49
C ASP A 190 -2.04 0.95 -19.19
N VAL A 191 -0.83 1.33 -18.76
CA VAL A 191 -0.05 2.42 -19.38
C VAL A 191 0.36 2.06 -20.80
N TYR A 192 0.94 0.89 -21.04
CA TYR A 192 1.34 0.47 -22.38
C TYR A 192 0.16 0.43 -23.34
N GLU A 193 -1.02 -0.06 -22.90
CA GLU A 193 -2.23 -0.05 -23.71
C GLU A 193 -2.65 1.38 -24.06
N ALA A 194 -2.65 2.31 -23.09
CA ALA A 194 -2.98 3.71 -23.32
C ALA A 194 -1.99 4.42 -24.28
N LEU A 195 -0.75 3.94 -24.34
CA LEU A 195 0.29 4.41 -25.26
C LEU A 195 0.34 3.64 -26.59
N GLY A 196 -0.62 2.74 -26.85
CA GLY A 196 -0.71 1.98 -28.10
C GLY A 196 0.27 0.79 -28.22
N GLN A 197 0.88 0.37 -27.12
CA GLN A 197 1.86 -0.72 -27.04
C GLN A 197 1.22 -2.04 -26.59
N SER A 198 0.17 -2.47 -27.30
CA SER A 198 -0.70 -3.59 -26.90
C SER A 198 0.05 -4.91 -26.64
N GLN A 199 1.08 -5.22 -27.43
CA GLN A 199 1.87 -6.46 -27.25
C GLN A 199 2.63 -6.47 -25.91
N ARG A 200 3.19 -5.34 -25.50
CA ARG A 200 3.88 -5.21 -24.20
C ARG A 200 2.89 -5.26 -23.05
N ALA A 201 1.70 -4.68 -23.23
CA ALA A 201 0.62 -4.76 -22.25
C ALA A 201 0.15 -6.22 -22.04
N GLU A 202 -0.04 -6.98 -23.12
CA GLU A 202 -0.43 -8.39 -23.06
C GLU A 202 0.66 -9.24 -22.41
N PHE A 203 1.93 -9.04 -22.77
CA PHE A 203 3.06 -9.74 -22.15
C PHE A 203 3.10 -9.54 -20.63
N LEU A 204 2.95 -8.29 -20.15
CA LEU A 204 2.91 -8.01 -18.72
C LEU A 204 1.70 -8.62 -18.00
N ARG A 205 0.53 -8.67 -18.66
CA ARG A 205 -0.65 -9.35 -18.12
C ARG A 205 -0.42 -10.86 -17.99
N GLY A 206 0.28 -11.47 -18.96
CA GLY A 206 0.72 -12.86 -18.90
C GLY A 206 1.62 -13.12 -17.69
N GLN A 207 2.68 -12.32 -17.52
CA GLN A 207 3.56 -12.42 -16.36
C GLN A 207 2.83 -12.22 -15.02
N ALA A 208 1.91 -11.26 -14.95
CA ALA A 208 1.09 -11.06 -13.75
C ALA A 208 0.20 -12.29 -13.46
N HIS A 209 -0.40 -12.89 -14.49
CA HIS A 209 -1.21 -14.10 -14.33
C HIS A 209 -0.38 -15.29 -13.83
N GLU A 210 0.84 -15.48 -14.32
CA GLU A 210 1.76 -16.51 -13.82
C GLU A 210 2.15 -16.27 -12.36
N LEU A 211 2.52 -15.04 -12.00
CA LEU A 211 2.85 -14.67 -10.62
C LEU A 211 1.66 -14.91 -9.68
N ARG A 212 0.44 -14.62 -10.11
CA ARG A 212 -0.78 -14.94 -9.35
C ARG A 212 -0.86 -16.44 -9.04
N GLY A 213 -0.63 -17.30 -10.04
CA GLY A 213 -0.61 -18.75 -9.84
C GLY A 213 0.44 -19.17 -8.81
N ARG A 214 1.69 -18.76 -9.01
CA ARG A 214 2.81 -19.08 -8.12
C ARG A 214 2.58 -18.59 -6.69
N PHE A 215 2.08 -17.37 -6.52
CA PHE A 215 1.76 -16.81 -5.20
C PHE A 215 0.70 -17.65 -4.47
N ASN A 216 -0.40 -17.98 -5.16
CA ASN A 216 -1.48 -18.76 -4.58
C ASN A 216 -1.05 -20.18 -4.22
N GLU A 217 -0.03 -20.74 -4.87
CA GLU A 217 0.54 -22.04 -4.53
C GLU A 217 1.57 -21.94 -3.38
N ALA A 218 2.63 -21.14 -3.56
CA ALA A 218 3.77 -21.13 -2.66
C ALA A 218 3.49 -20.51 -1.29
N PHE A 219 2.61 -19.50 -1.22
CA PHE A 219 2.32 -18.79 0.04
C PHE A 219 1.12 -19.38 0.77
N TRP A 220 0.30 -20.23 0.15
CA TRP A 220 -0.91 -20.72 0.79
C TRP A 220 -0.61 -21.81 1.84
N MET A 221 -1.15 -21.65 3.04
CA MET A 221 -1.08 -22.59 4.14
C MET A 221 -2.44 -23.25 4.30
N GLU A 222 -2.60 -24.44 3.71
CA GLU A 222 -3.88 -25.15 3.65
C GLU A 222 -4.46 -25.43 5.05
N ASP A 223 -3.61 -25.77 6.03
CA ASP A 223 -4.04 -26.08 7.39
C ASP A 223 -4.47 -24.82 8.19
N GLU A 224 -3.82 -23.68 7.93
CA GLU A 224 -4.17 -22.39 8.56
C GLU A 224 -5.29 -21.64 7.81
N GLN A 225 -5.63 -22.08 6.58
CA GLN A 225 -6.53 -21.37 5.67
C GLN A 225 -6.13 -19.89 5.53
N TYR A 226 -4.83 -19.66 5.34
CA TYR A 226 -4.21 -18.33 5.33
C TYR A 226 -2.96 -18.34 4.44
N PHE A 227 -2.44 -17.16 4.14
CA PHE A 227 -1.17 -17.01 3.44
C PHE A 227 -0.02 -16.83 4.44
N ALA A 228 1.12 -17.47 4.18
CA ALA A 228 2.36 -17.19 4.88
C ALA A 228 2.75 -15.71 4.73
N GLY A 229 3.38 -15.13 5.76
CA GLY A 229 3.82 -13.73 5.70
C GLY A 229 4.97 -13.51 4.72
N ALA A 230 5.79 -14.54 4.53
CA ALA A 230 6.96 -14.52 3.67
C ALA A 230 7.41 -15.95 3.31
N LEU A 231 8.35 -16.05 2.37
CA LEU A 231 9.25 -17.21 2.21
C LEU A 231 10.65 -16.79 2.67
N ASP A 232 11.33 -17.64 3.44
CA ASP A 232 12.72 -17.42 3.87
C ASP A 232 13.74 -17.82 2.79
N ARG A 233 15.04 -17.69 3.11
CA ARG A 233 16.16 -18.13 2.26
C ARG A 233 16.00 -19.52 1.65
N ASP A 234 15.46 -20.47 2.42
CA ASP A 234 15.30 -21.86 2.00
C ASP A 234 13.92 -22.08 1.35
N LYS A 235 13.23 -21.00 0.97
CA LYS A 235 11.86 -20.94 0.45
C LYS A 235 10.83 -21.58 1.37
N ARG A 236 11.12 -21.64 2.67
CA ARG A 236 10.15 -22.14 3.66
C ARG A 236 9.19 -21.03 4.02
N GLN A 237 7.91 -21.40 4.13
CA GLN A 237 6.87 -20.49 4.58
C GLN A 237 7.18 -19.95 5.99
N VAL A 238 7.16 -18.63 6.14
CA VAL A 238 7.11 -17.96 7.44
C VAL A 238 5.66 -17.98 7.90
N ARG A 239 5.33 -19.02 8.67
CA ARG A 239 3.95 -19.41 9.02
C ARG A 239 3.29 -18.55 10.10
N THR A 240 4.03 -17.62 10.72
CA THR A 240 3.44 -16.69 11.70
C THR A 240 2.35 -15.86 11.04
N VAL A 241 1.16 -15.86 11.63
CA VAL A 241 0.03 -15.08 11.12
C VAL A 241 0.27 -13.59 11.35
N MET A 242 0.33 -12.83 10.26
CA MET A 242 0.58 -11.38 10.22
C MET A 242 -0.45 -10.66 9.33
N SER A 243 -0.48 -9.33 9.38
CA SER A 243 -1.38 -8.54 8.51
C SER A 243 -0.93 -8.47 7.06
N ASN A 244 0.38 -8.63 6.80
CA ASN A 244 1.01 -8.52 5.48
C ASN A 244 0.21 -9.16 4.33
N PRO A 245 -0.24 -10.42 4.43
CA PRO A 245 -0.96 -11.04 3.32
C PRO A 245 -2.32 -10.41 3.04
N GLY A 246 -2.88 -9.61 3.95
CA GLY A 246 -4.10 -8.84 3.72
C GLY A 246 -3.97 -7.85 2.57
N HIS A 247 -2.76 -7.40 2.23
CA HIS A 247 -2.51 -6.57 1.05
C HIS A 247 -2.68 -7.32 -0.27
N ALA A 248 -2.66 -8.66 -0.26
CA ALA A 248 -3.02 -9.49 -1.42
C ALA A 248 -4.45 -9.21 -1.89
N LEU A 249 -5.36 -8.87 -0.96
CA LEU A 249 -6.73 -8.45 -1.28
C LEU A 249 -6.72 -7.11 -2.03
N TYR A 250 -5.88 -6.15 -1.60
CA TYR A 250 -5.81 -4.84 -2.26
C TYR A 250 -5.30 -4.95 -3.69
N CYS A 251 -4.31 -5.81 -3.90
CA CYS A 251 -3.70 -6.02 -5.20
C CYS A 251 -4.52 -6.94 -6.12
N ASP A 252 -5.54 -7.61 -5.60
CA ASP A 252 -6.38 -8.56 -6.33
C ASP A 252 -5.61 -9.78 -6.89
N ILE A 253 -4.59 -10.23 -6.13
CA ILE A 253 -3.79 -11.42 -6.48
C ILE A 253 -4.35 -12.70 -5.85
N ALA A 254 -5.10 -12.61 -4.74
CA ALA A 254 -5.60 -13.79 -4.05
C ALA A 254 -6.75 -14.45 -4.82
N ASP A 255 -6.76 -15.78 -4.94
CA ASP A 255 -7.89 -16.45 -5.56
C ASP A 255 -9.18 -16.26 -4.75
N PRO A 256 -10.37 -16.15 -5.38
CA PRO A 256 -11.59 -15.73 -4.69
C PRO A 256 -11.93 -16.54 -3.43
N GLU A 257 -11.67 -17.85 -3.45
CA GLU A 257 -11.89 -18.73 -2.30
C GLU A 257 -10.90 -18.46 -1.17
N LYS A 258 -9.61 -18.33 -1.50
CA LYS A 258 -8.53 -17.97 -0.56
C LYS A 258 -8.70 -16.56 -0.02
N ALA A 259 -9.18 -15.62 -0.83
CA ALA A 259 -9.52 -14.26 -0.43
C ALA A 259 -10.64 -14.24 0.62
N ARG A 260 -11.66 -15.10 0.49
CA ARG A 260 -12.72 -15.27 1.50
C ARG A 260 -12.17 -15.81 2.82
N ALA A 261 -11.29 -16.80 2.77
CA ALA A 261 -10.65 -17.36 3.95
C ALA A 261 -9.72 -16.33 4.64
N LEU A 262 -8.88 -15.65 3.86
CA LEU A 262 -8.02 -14.55 4.29
C LEU A 262 -8.83 -13.43 4.98
N ALA A 263 -9.92 -12.96 4.36
CA ALA A 263 -10.81 -11.95 4.93
C ALA A 263 -11.40 -12.36 6.28
N LYS A 264 -11.85 -13.62 6.39
CA LYS A 264 -12.37 -14.18 7.66
C LYS A 264 -11.27 -14.23 8.72
N ARG A 265 -10.07 -14.68 8.37
CA ARG A 265 -8.93 -14.85 9.29
C ARG A 265 -8.38 -13.52 9.81
N LEU A 266 -8.28 -12.48 8.96
CA LEU A 266 -7.91 -11.12 9.35
C LEU A 266 -8.85 -10.52 10.39
N LEU A 267 -10.13 -10.89 10.34
CA LEU A 267 -11.18 -10.40 11.23
C LEU A 267 -11.45 -11.30 12.45
N ALA A 268 -10.64 -12.35 12.64
CA ALA A 268 -10.70 -13.23 13.80
C ALA A 268 -10.20 -12.52 15.08
N PRO A 269 -10.63 -12.93 16.29
CA PRO A 269 -10.36 -12.18 17.53
C PRO A 269 -8.88 -11.99 17.92
N ASP A 270 -7.99 -12.85 17.42
CA ASP A 270 -6.55 -12.78 17.65
C ASP A 270 -5.85 -11.77 16.72
N MET A 271 -6.40 -11.54 15.52
CA MET A 271 -5.91 -10.55 14.55
C MET A 271 -6.66 -9.22 14.67
N PHE A 272 -7.99 -9.22 14.75
CA PHE A 272 -8.79 -8.01 14.83
C PHE A 272 -9.04 -7.61 16.28
N SER A 273 -8.37 -6.54 16.67
CA SER A 273 -8.35 -6.02 18.03
C SER A 273 -9.66 -5.39 18.50
N GLY A 274 -10.58 -5.08 17.58
CA GLY A 274 -11.71 -4.19 17.81
C GLY A 274 -11.40 -2.70 17.55
N TRP A 275 -10.12 -2.35 17.41
CA TRP A 275 -9.63 -1.05 16.93
C TRP A 275 -9.04 -1.13 15.51
N GLY A 276 -8.85 -2.33 14.97
CA GLY A 276 -8.20 -2.62 13.69
C GLY A 276 -7.51 -3.98 13.70
N VAL A 277 -7.04 -4.42 12.55
CA VAL A 277 -6.20 -5.60 12.35
C VAL A 277 -4.79 -5.32 12.88
N ARG A 278 -4.27 -6.25 13.66
CA ARG A 278 -2.91 -6.23 14.21
C ARG A 278 -1.88 -6.64 13.16
N THR A 279 -0.67 -6.12 13.31
CA THR A 279 0.50 -6.54 12.52
C THR A 279 0.92 -7.99 12.76
N MET A 280 0.51 -8.58 13.88
CA MET A 280 0.77 -9.98 14.24
C MET A 280 -0.37 -10.54 15.10
N SER A 281 -0.69 -11.82 14.89
CA SER A 281 -1.68 -12.54 15.70
C SER A 281 -1.29 -12.56 17.17
N LYS A 282 -2.25 -12.34 18.05
CA LYS A 282 -2.09 -12.49 19.50
C LYS A 282 -1.60 -13.89 19.93
N SER A 283 -1.80 -14.91 19.10
CA SER A 283 -1.40 -16.29 19.38
C SER A 283 0.04 -16.59 18.96
N ALA A 284 0.71 -15.68 18.24
CA ALA A 284 2.08 -15.88 17.79
C ALA A 284 3.10 -15.68 18.91
N ALA A 285 4.20 -16.43 18.87
CA ALA A 285 5.29 -16.32 19.85
C ALA A 285 5.91 -14.91 19.89
N GLY A 286 6.02 -14.25 18.75
CA GLY A 286 6.56 -12.89 18.64
C GLY A 286 5.60 -11.77 19.06
N TYR A 287 4.34 -12.08 19.43
CA TYR A 287 3.34 -11.05 19.67
C TYR A 287 3.68 -10.19 20.89
N ASN A 288 3.75 -8.90 20.65
CA ASN A 288 3.82 -7.87 21.68
C ASN A 288 2.88 -6.71 21.30
N PRO A 289 1.83 -6.43 22.10
CA PRO A 289 0.89 -5.35 21.80
C PRO A 289 1.53 -3.95 21.75
N MET A 290 2.71 -3.79 22.33
CA MET A 290 3.47 -2.54 22.34
C MET A 290 4.70 -2.58 21.41
N SER A 291 4.83 -3.60 20.55
CA SER A 291 5.88 -3.61 19.52
C SER A 291 5.47 -2.77 18.32
N TYR A 292 6.47 -2.16 17.68
CA TYR A 292 6.31 -1.37 16.46
C TYR A 292 5.70 -2.20 15.32
N HIS A 293 6.17 -3.43 15.08
CA HIS A 293 5.70 -4.30 13.98
C HIS A 293 5.19 -5.69 14.40
N ASN A 294 5.18 -6.02 15.70
CA ASN A 294 4.82 -7.37 16.18
C ASN A 294 3.54 -7.39 17.03
N GLY A 295 2.55 -6.54 16.72
CA GLY A 295 1.25 -6.61 17.38
C GLY A 295 0.44 -5.32 17.36
N SER A 296 1.07 -4.18 17.09
CA SER A 296 0.44 -2.86 16.90
C SER A 296 -0.61 -2.84 15.78
N VAL A 297 -1.36 -1.74 15.71
CA VAL A 297 -2.32 -1.45 14.64
C VAL A 297 -1.86 -0.22 13.88
N TRP A 298 -1.75 -0.35 12.57
CA TRP A 298 -1.29 0.71 11.65
C TRP A 298 -2.44 1.17 10.75
N PRO A 299 -2.77 2.47 10.70
CA PRO A 299 -3.86 2.97 9.85
C PRO A 299 -3.69 2.69 8.36
N HIS A 300 -2.46 2.79 7.82
CA HIS A 300 -2.23 2.60 6.39
C HIS A 300 -2.46 1.13 5.96
N ASP A 301 -1.93 0.18 6.75
CA ASP A 301 -2.12 -1.27 6.60
C ASP A 301 -3.61 -1.62 6.62
N ASN A 302 -4.33 -1.11 7.62
CA ASN A 302 -5.77 -1.32 7.75
C ASN A 302 -6.59 -0.68 6.63
N ALA A 303 -6.17 0.48 6.09
CA ALA A 303 -6.83 1.10 4.95
C ALA A 303 -6.63 0.29 3.66
N LEU A 304 -5.43 -0.28 3.44
CA LEU A 304 -5.17 -1.18 2.31
C LEU A 304 -5.98 -2.47 2.46
N ILE A 305 -6.02 -3.08 3.65
CA ILE A 305 -6.87 -4.24 3.93
C ILE A 305 -8.35 -3.92 3.68
N ALA A 306 -8.87 -2.80 4.19
CA ALA A 306 -10.27 -2.41 4.00
C ALA A 306 -10.63 -2.20 2.52
N ALA A 307 -9.74 -1.54 1.77
CA ALA A 307 -9.90 -1.34 0.34
C ALA A 307 -9.78 -2.66 -0.46
N GLY A 308 -8.94 -3.59 -0.01
CA GLY A 308 -8.85 -4.94 -0.56
C GLY A 308 -10.12 -5.76 -0.30
N LEU A 309 -10.63 -5.74 0.93
CA LEU A 309 -11.92 -6.36 1.27
C LEU A 309 -13.04 -5.86 0.35
N LYS A 310 -13.05 -4.56 0.04
CA LYS A 310 -14.02 -3.96 -0.88
C LYS A 310 -13.91 -4.51 -2.30
N ARG A 311 -12.70 -4.72 -2.80
CA ARG A 311 -12.47 -5.28 -4.15
C ARG A 311 -13.01 -6.69 -4.33
N TYR A 312 -13.10 -7.47 -3.25
CA TYR A 312 -13.71 -8.82 -3.24
C TYR A 312 -15.19 -8.81 -2.82
N GLY A 313 -15.86 -7.65 -2.76
CA GLY A 313 -17.28 -7.54 -2.41
C GLY A 313 -17.58 -7.71 -0.91
N PHE A 314 -16.56 -7.70 -0.03
CA PHE A 314 -16.77 -7.86 1.42
C PHE A 314 -17.12 -6.53 2.10
N VAL A 315 -18.17 -5.84 1.64
CA VAL A 315 -18.55 -4.47 2.07
C VAL A 315 -18.76 -4.32 3.58
N ARG A 316 -19.33 -5.33 4.24
CA ARG A 316 -19.52 -5.32 5.71
C ARG A 316 -18.18 -5.40 6.45
N SER A 317 -17.26 -6.21 5.93
CA SER A 317 -15.90 -6.34 6.47
C SER A 317 -15.10 -5.06 6.27
N THR A 318 -15.20 -4.42 5.10
CA THR A 318 -14.64 -3.08 4.84
C THR A 318 -15.14 -2.08 5.87
N ASN A 319 -16.46 -1.97 6.06
CA ASN A 319 -17.04 -1.02 7.01
C ASN A 319 -16.69 -1.33 8.46
N ARG A 320 -16.47 -2.60 8.82
CA ARG A 320 -16.02 -2.99 10.15
C ARG A 320 -14.62 -2.45 10.46
N VAL A 321 -13.68 -2.54 9.51
CA VAL A 321 -12.32 -1.99 9.67
C VAL A 321 -12.37 -0.45 9.67
N ALA A 322 -13.10 0.15 8.72
CA ALA A 322 -13.22 1.61 8.64
C ALA A 322 -13.84 2.23 9.90
N THR A 323 -14.90 1.60 10.44
CA THR A 323 -15.54 2.03 11.70
C THR A 323 -14.57 1.92 12.88
N ALA A 324 -13.76 0.85 12.95
CA ALA A 324 -12.82 0.67 14.04
C ALA A 324 -11.72 1.74 14.05
N LEU A 325 -11.21 2.13 12.88
CA LEU A 325 -10.25 3.24 12.76
C LEU A 325 -10.90 4.60 13.00
N PHE A 326 -12.14 4.81 12.55
CA PHE A 326 -12.89 6.02 12.86
C PHE A 326 -13.07 6.19 14.38
N ASP A 327 -13.51 5.12 15.07
CA ASP A 327 -13.61 5.11 16.53
C ASP A 327 -12.26 5.38 17.21
N ALA A 328 -11.16 4.84 16.67
CA ALA A 328 -9.82 5.10 17.20
C ALA A 328 -9.42 6.58 17.04
N ALA A 329 -9.72 7.19 15.88
CA ALA A 329 -9.43 8.59 15.62
C ALA A 329 -10.17 9.53 16.58
N ILE A 330 -11.41 9.20 16.98
CA ILE A 330 -12.18 10.01 17.96
C ILE A 330 -11.45 10.15 19.31
N HIS A 331 -10.63 9.18 19.68
CA HIS A 331 -9.86 9.20 20.91
C HIS A 331 -8.46 9.81 20.78
N ALA A 332 -8.01 10.11 19.57
CA ALA A 332 -6.70 10.67 19.30
C ALA A 332 -6.75 12.21 19.29
N ASP A 333 -5.61 12.83 19.62
CA ASP A 333 -5.49 14.29 19.61
C ASP A 333 -5.83 14.85 18.23
N TYR A 334 -6.65 15.91 18.20
CA TYR A 334 -7.13 16.55 16.96
C TYR A 334 -7.91 15.62 16.02
N LEU A 335 -8.44 14.50 16.53
CA LEU A 335 -9.22 13.54 15.75
C LEU A 335 -8.46 12.95 14.55
N ARG A 336 -7.13 12.84 14.66
CA ARG A 336 -6.25 12.33 13.60
C ARG A 336 -5.64 11.01 14.00
N LEU A 337 -5.52 10.10 13.04
CA LEU A 337 -4.84 8.83 13.26
C LEU A 337 -3.33 9.05 13.40
N PRO A 338 -2.68 8.50 14.45
CA PRO A 338 -1.23 8.51 14.57
C PRO A 338 -0.62 7.50 13.59
N GLU A 339 0.71 7.50 13.45
CA GLU A 339 1.46 6.48 12.69
C GLU A 339 1.02 5.05 13.01
N LEU A 340 0.92 4.74 14.31
CA LEU A 340 0.46 3.48 14.86
C LEU A 340 -0.04 3.67 16.29
N PHE A 341 -0.77 2.68 16.80
CA PHE A 341 -1.10 2.56 18.21
C PHE A 341 -0.98 1.11 18.71
N CYS A 342 -0.87 0.94 20.03
CA CYS A 342 -0.65 -0.35 20.64
C CYS A 342 -1.82 -1.29 20.36
N GLY A 343 -1.48 -2.52 20.01
CA GLY A 343 -2.43 -3.57 19.74
C GLY A 343 -2.91 -4.26 21.01
N PHE A 344 -3.61 -3.56 21.89
CA PHE A 344 -4.44 -4.19 22.91
C PHE A 344 -5.82 -4.55 22.37
N THR A 345 -6.51 -5.53 22.96
CA THR A 345 -7.91 -5.85 22.59
C THR A 345 -8.82 -4.75 23.12
N ARG A 346 -9.73 -4.24 22.28
CA ARG A 346 -10.77 -3.31 22.68
C ARG A 346 -11.61 -3.94 23.80
N ARG A 347 -11.62 -3.27 24.95
CA ARG A 347 -12.49 -3.58 26.09
C ARG A 347 -13.31 -2.33 26.36
N SER A 348 -14.55 -2.48 26.79
CA SER A 348 -15.33 -1.34 27.29
C SER A 348 -15.14 -1.24 28.80
N PRO A 349 -14.90 -0.05 29.39
CA PRO A 349 -14.78 1.27 28.79
C PRO A 349 -13.30 1.69 28.57
N ASN A 350 -12.64 1.24 27.49
CA ASN A 350 -11.26 1.63 27.17
C ASN A 350 -11.16 2.43 25.86
N ARG A 351 -10.08 3.20 25.77
CA ARG A 351 -9.59 3.89 24.56
C ARG A 351 -8.40 3.13 23.95
N PRO A 352 -7.99 3.39 22.69
CA PRO A 352 -6.73 2.88 22.16
C PRO A 352 -5.54 3.31 23.04
N VAL A 353 -4.59 2.41 23.26
CA VAL A 353 -3.37 2.73 24.00
C VAL A 353 -2.36 3.31 23.02
N SER A 354 -1.89 4.53 23.25
CA SER A 354 -0.92 5.19 22.39
C SER A 354 0.41 4.43 22.36
N TYR A 355 1.06 4.43 21.19
CA TYR A 355 2.44 3.99 21.07
C TYR A 355 3.38 5.16 21.41
N PRO A 356 4.32 5.04 22.37
CA PRO A 356 4.99 6.19 22.98
C PRO A 356 5.76 7.11 22.02
N VAL A 357 6.32 6.58 20.94
CA VAL A 357 7.19 7.33 20.00
C VAL A 357 6.59 7.45 18.60
N ALA A 358 5.28 7.20 18.45
CA ALA A 358 4.59 7.30 17.18
C ALA A 358 4.67 8.72 16.61
N CYS A 359 4.92 8.83 15.31
CA CYS A 359 4.76 10.09 14.60
C CYS A 359 3.28 10.49 14.53
N SER A 360 3.01 11.78 14.72
CA SER A 360 1.67 12.34 14.66
C SER A 360 1.76 13.85 14.37
N PRO A 361 1.62 14.27 13.09
CA PRO A 361 1.09 13.49 11.98
C PRO A 361 2.14 12.58 11.32
N GLN A 362 1.64 11.53 10.65
CA GLN A 362 2.39 10.68 9.72
C GLN A 362 1.61 10.59 8.39
N ALA A 363 2.29 10.73 7.26
CA ALA A 363 1.70 10.90 5.93
C ALA A 363 0.78 9.75 5.52
N TRP A 364 1.24 8.49 5.57
CA TRP A 364 0.42 7.33 5.21
C TRP A 364 -0.71 7.03 6.21
N ALA A 365 -0.65 7.57 7.43
CA ALA A 365 -1.75 7.51 8.39
C ALA A 365 -2.78 8.62 8.13
N ALA A 366 -2.32 9.80 7.71
CA ALA A 366 -3.17 10.91 7.32
C ALA A 366 -3.91 10.65 5.98
N GLY A 367 -3.31 9.90 5.07
CA GLY A 367 -3.95 9.46 3.82
C GLY A 367 -4.98 8.35 4.01
N ALA A 368 -4.81 7.48 5.02
CA ALA A 368 -5.64 6.30 5.24
C ALA A 368 -7.17 6.55 5.24
N PRO A 369 -7.72 7.60 5.89
CA PRO A 369 -9.16 7.88 5.85
C PRO A 369 -9.72 8.11 4.45
N PHE A 370 -8.94 8.70 3.54
CA PHE A 370 -9.38 8.99 2.18
C PHE A 370 -9.48 7.74 1.32
N LEU A 371 -8.52 6.82 1.45
CA LEU A 371 -8.61 5.51 0.77
C LEU A 371 -9.79 4.69 1.31
N MET A 372 -10.04 4.72 2.63
CA MET A 372 -11.21 4.04 3.20
C MET A 372 -12.52 4.67 2.71
N LEU A 373 -12.59 6.01 2.64
CA LEU A 373 -13.74 6.69 2.07
C LEU A 373 -13.94 6.28 0.61
N GLN A 374 -12.88 6.29 -0.20
CA GLN A 374 -12.94 5.84 -1.59
C GLN A 374 -13.48 4.40 -1.69
N ALA A 375 -13.05 3.50 -0.81
CA ALA A 375 -13.53 2.12 -0.76
C ALA A 375 -15.02 2.02 -0.37
N MET A 376 -15.48 2.75 0.64
CA MET A 376 -16.90 2.78 1.04
C MET A 376 -17.80 3.33 -0.08
N LEU A 377 -17.31 4.31 -0.84
CA LEU A 377 -18.02 4.88 -1.98
C LEU A 377 -17.92 4.02 -3.24
N GLY A 378 -16.99 3.05 -3.28
CA GLY A 378 -16.81 2.15 -4.41
C GLY A 378 -16.31 2.85 -5.68
N ILE A 379 -15.66 4.03 -5.58
CA ILE A 379 -15.28 4.80 -6.76
C ILE A 379 -13.92 4.40 -7.33
N SER A 380 -13.84 4.28 -8.64
CA SER A 380 -12.57 4.09 -9.36
C SER A 380 -12.61 4.73 -10.76
N ALA A 381 -11.47 5.26 -11.21
CA ALA A 381 -11.38 5.98 -12.48
C ALA A 381 -10.59 5.19 -13.55
N ARG A 382 -10.97 5.45 -14.81
CA ARG A 382 -10.23 5.20 -16.05
C ARG A 382 -10.39 6.47 -16.91
N ALA A 383 -9.73 7.54 -16.48
CA ALA A 383 -9.81 8.88 -17.06
C ALA A 383 -9.38 8.90 -18.53
N GLU A 384 -8.41 8.06 -18.92
CA GLU A 384 -7.99 7.87 -20.31
C GLU A 384 -9.10 7.30 -21.20
N ARG A 385 -10.17 6.76 -20.60
CA ARG A 385 -11.39 6.26 -21.25
C ARG A 385 -12.64 7.09 -20.94
N ASN A 386 -12.46 8.26 -20.31
CA ASN A 386 -13.55 9.11 -19.81
C ASN A 386 -14.57 8.34 -18.95
N LEU A 387 -14.08 7.53 -18.00
CA LEU A 387 -14.93 6.64 -17.21
C LEU A 387 -14.64 6.77 -15.71
N LEU A 388 -15.70 6.91 -14.92
CA LEU A 388 -15.72 6.71 -13.48
C LEU A 388 -16.72 5.59 -13.17
N THR A 389 -16.25 4.55 -12.50
CA THR A 389 -17.08 3.46 -12.01
C THR A 389 -17.42 3.68 -10.54
N VAL A 390 -18.67 3.40 -10.18
CA VAL A 390 -19.15 3.28 -8.80
C VAL A 390 -19.60 1.83 -8.59
N ASN A 391 -18.83 1.05 -7.83
CA ASN A 391 -19.10 -0.36 -7.59
C ASN A 391 -19.65 -0.56 -6.16
N GLU A 392 -20.89 -1.04 -6.06
CA GLU A 392 -21.57 -1.44 -4.80
C GLU A 392 -21.27 -0.49 -3.61
N PRO A 393 -21.61 0.81 -3.71
CA PRO A 393 -21.35 1.76 -2.63
C PRO A 393 -22.06 1.29 -1.36
N HIS A 394 -21.40 1.42 -0.21
CA HIS A 394 -21.93 0.91 1.05
C HIS A 394 -21.39 1.71 2.25
N LEU A 395 -22.13 2.73 2.67
CA LEU A 395 -21.77 3.55 3.84
C LEU A 395 -22.10 2.83 5.16
N PRO A 396 -21.33 3.04 6.24
CA PRO A 396 -21.61 2.49 7.56
C PRO A 396 -22.76 3.24 8.27
N PRO A 397 -23.33 2.67 9.36
CA PRO A 397 -24.46 3.27 10.06
C PRO A 397 -24.23 4.69 10.62
N TRP A 398 -22.98 5.05 10.93
CA TRP A 398 -22.61 6.37 11.45
C TRP A 398 -22.39 7.42 10.35
N LEU A 399 -22.41 7.04 9.08
CA LEU A 399 -22.18 7.93 7.93
C LEU A 399 -23.39 7.89 6.99
N HIS A 400 -24.34 8.80 7.18
CA HIS A 400 -25.58 8.79 6.41
C HIS A 400 -25.45 9.35 5.00
N THR A 401 -24.62 10.39 4.82
CA THR A 401 -24.51 11.13 3.57
C THR A 401 -23.07 11.52 3.31
N VAL A 402 -22.63 11.37 2.06
CA VAL A 402 -21.34 11.88 1.58
C VAL A 402 -21.57 12.62 0.27
N GLU A 403 -21.19 13.90 0.22
CA GLU A 403 -21.18 14.68 -1.01
C GLU A 403 -19.73 14.91 -1.46
N LEU A 404 -19.36 14.34 -2.60
CA LEU A 404 -18.08 14.61 -3.25
C LEU A 404 -18.24 15.76 -4.22
N ARG A 405 -17.68 16.93 -3.90
CA ARG A 405 -17.71 18.12 -4.76
C ARG A 405 -16.40 18.27 -5.51
N ASN A 406 -16.48 18.75 -6.74
CA ASN A 406 -15.31 19.02 -7.58
C ASN A 406 -14.38 17.80 -7.78
N LEU A 407 -14.93 16.58 -7.77
CA LEU A 407 -14.15 15.37 -8.03
C LEU A 407 -13.63 15.44 -9.47
N ARG A 408 -12.30 15.35 -9.63
CA ARG A 408 -11.64 15.42 -10.92
C ARG A 408 -11.41 14.02 -11.48
N VAL A 409 -11.79 13.81 -12.73
CA VAL A 409 -11.51 12.61 -13.50
C VAL A 409 -11.10 13.05 -14.90
N GLY A 410 -9.81 12.96 -15.21
CA GLY A 410 -9.27 13.61 -16.40
C GLY A 410 -9.48 15.12 -16.37
N SER A 411 -9.94 15.66 -17.50
CA SER A 411 -10.37 17.06 -17.62
C SER A 411 -11.78 17.34 -17.06
N SER A 412 -12.51 16.29 -16.66
CA SER A 412 -13.89 16.43 -16.18
C SER A 412 -13.95 16.73 -14.69
N ARG A 413 -15.02 17.43 -14.29
CA ARG A 413 -15.33 17.74 -12.90
C ARG A 413 -16.76 17.33 -12.58
N ILE A 414 -16.94 16.55 -11.52
CA ILE A 414 -18.27 16.06 -11.13
C ILE A 414 -18.58 16.28 -9.66
N THR A 415 -19.87 16.32 -9.36
CA THR A 415 -20.39 16.28 -7.99
C THR A 415 -21.27 15.05 -7.83
N LEU A 416 -20.90 14.16 -6.89
CA LEU A 416 -21.66 12.95 -6.56
C LEU A 416 -22.21 13.05 -5.14
N LEU A 417 -23.44 12.61 -4.94
CA LEU A 417 -24.06 12.49 -3.63
C LEU A 417 -24.37 11.04 -3.35
N PHE A 418 -23.83 10.51 -2.25
CA PHE A 418 -24.12 9.19 -1.72
C PHE A 418 -25.02 9.32 -0.50
N ARG A 419 -26.09 8.53 -0.45
CA ARG A 419 -27.04 8.51 0.68
C ARG A 419 -27.31 7.08 1.10
N ARG A 420 -27.27 6.85 2.41
CA ARG A 420 -27.65 5.59 3.03
C ARG A 420 -29.13 5.64 3.46
N GLU A 421 -29.91 4.67 3.00
CA GLU A 421 -31.28 4.42 3.42
C GLU A 421 -31.39 2.96 3.89
N GLY A 422 -31.55 2.76 5.21
CA GLY A 422 -31.45 1.43 5.80
C GLY A 422 -30.06 0.83 5.59
N GLU A 423 -29.97 -0.33 4.93
CA GLU A 423 -28.70 -0.99 4.56
C GLU A 423 -28.19 -0.61 3.16
N ILE A 424 -29.01 0.07 2.36
CA ILE A 424 -28.69 0.38 0.97
C ILE A 424 -28.02 1.75 0.92
N THR A 425 -26.95 1.87 0.12
CA THR A 425 -26.38 3.16 -0.24
C THR A 425 -26.63 3.39 -1.73
N SER A 426 -27.33 4.47 -2.07
CA SER A 426 -27.49 4.92 -3.44
C SER A 426 -26.57 6.09 -3.72
N PHE A 427 -26.32 6.37 -5.00
CA PHE A 427 -25.63 7.59 -5.41
C PHE A 427 -26.39 8.35 -6.49
N SER A 428 -26.13 9.64 -6.61
CA SER A 428 -26.71 10.51 -7.64
C SER A 428 -25.65 11.45 -8.18
N LEU A 429 -25.63 11.63 -9.51
CA LEU A 429 -24.81 12.63 -10.17
C LEU A 429 -25.53 13.99 -10.09
N LEU A 430 -25.01 14.91 -9.29
CA LEU A 430 -25.61 16.23 -9.11
C LEU A 430 -25.15 17.23 -10.17
N GLN A 431 -23.87 17.17 -10.54
CA GLN A 431 -23.25 18.08 -11.51
C GLN A 431 -22.19 17.33 -12.31
N ARG A 432 -22.06 17.69 -13.59
CA ARG A 432 -21.00 17.22 -14.47
C ARG A 432 -20.57 18.32 -15.43
N GLU A 433 -19.28 18.58 -15.46
CA GLU A 433 -18.58 19.36 -16.46
C GLU A 433 -17.57 18.43 -17.16
N GLY A 434 -17.57 18.41 -18.49
CA GLY A 434 -16.77 17.47 -19.29
C GLY A 434 -17.49 16.16 -19.62
N ASP A 435 -16.74 15.24 -20.24
CA ASP A 435 -17.29 14.07 -20.95
C ASP A 435 -17.22 12.76 -20.16
N VAL A 436 -16.82 12.81 -18.89
CA VAL A 436 -16.75 11.61 -18.05
C VAL A 436 -18.13 10.94 -17.94
N ARG A 437 -18.14 9.64 -18.21
CA ARG A 437 -19.28 8.75 -17.97
C ARG A 437 -19.17 8.20 -16.56
N VAL A 438 -20.25 8.32 -15.80
CA VAL A 438 -20.36 7.70 -14.48
C VAL A 438 -21.23 6.46 -14.62
N VAL A 439 -20.66 5.29 -14.33
CA VAL A 439 -21.36 4.00 -14.45
C VAL A 439 -21.42 3.31 -13.11
N MET A 440 -22.51 2.59 -12.86
CA MET A 440 -22.58 1.64 -11.76
C MET A 440 -22.18 0.26 -12.29
N GLU A 441 -21.21 -0.38 -11.64
CA GLU A 441 -20.91 -1.80 -11.86
C GLU A 441 -21.59 -2.61 -10.75
N GLU A 442 -22.29 -3.67 -11.15
CA GLU A 442 -22.92 -4.64 -10.23
C GLU A 442 -21.92 -5.64 -9.67
#